data_AF-A0A7Y0BAR0-F1
#
_entry.id   AF-A0A7Y0BAR0-F1
#
_cell.length_a   1.000
_cell.length_b   1.000
_cell.length_c   1.000
_cell.angle_alpha   90.00
_cell.angle_beta   90.00
_cell.angle_gamma   90.00
#
_symmetry.space_group_name_H-M   'P 1'
#
loop_
_entity.id
_entity.type
_entity.pdbx_description
1 polymer ?
#
loop_
_entity_poly.entity_id
_entity_poly.type
_entity_poly.pdbx_seq_one_letter_code
_entity_poly.pdbx_strand_id
1 'polypeptide(L)'
;MARALDRQDTAEALERYRRRAGRWAGAGLGALLLVPVAVLLPGTVWAEDVAPVLGGGGLVLLAFGLGALRLARRMRRALSAGDWSAHAAEPVARTLHAATVVLAAPGAGELWPLTVVAVQQRYHLAQPGPDGVLWWCGDPHRGGVLAASGGGELIWARPVRGRRARQRIVRKAEREGLLNRPVPRQPPGAAAPARAAAPAPVRRRWGLWRWVVLVAGVALGLGIYGVEASDRDPQIDLTVLSEEADGSCVVRWTDPWDRRDRTGPYRCDPERSSLLSDWETGWIVSYGPWKGDLYNADWWGTPANDVNDAVGVLGLLGLPVGLVGGAVGRWRRRPVAPVPYRATGGTQRVSLVKARPGTYTYAGLAAEAERRAVPQTRPPRPEADVREVPWWRVRSLRAMTSVHELLFGLIGCVAFGLVALAGPEDVSTVQIYGFGGLVVASVLFHGFRLLTVGRPIALLFARAAKAPVAVPKRYVLLPDPYGGLPVLVLFPAHGGPDDRPEALLPLLPPGPAKRPWQGLPSASAGTADLRGWLDRSDDGGPVVVARIEGRTYWPAEPYLESGEGDAVAFFERLGADGQAEALSSD
;
A
#
# COMPACT_ATOMS: atom_id res chain seq x y z
N MET A 1 -15.81 37.00 0.99
CA MET A 1 -15.66 35.63 1.55
C MET A 1 -14.18 35.45 1.85
N ALA A 2 -13.85 35.18 3.12
CA ALA A 2 -12.46 34.98 3.54
C ALA A 2 -12.09 33.51 3.32
N ARG A 3 -11.17 33.25 2.39
CA ARG A 3 -10.76 31.89 2.06
C ARG A 3 -10.05 31.27 3.25
N ALA A 4 -10.06 29.94 3.34
CA ALA A 4 -9.36 29.23 4.40
C ALA A 4 -7.87 29.63 4.48
N LEU A 5 -7.23 29.87 3.34
CA LEU A 5 -5.83 30.31 3.24
C LEU A 5 -5.59 31.75 3.71
N ASP A 6 -6.61 32.61 3.76
CA ASP A 6 -6.47 34.02 4.16
C ASP A 6 -6.29 34.17 5.68
N ARG A 7 -6.56 33.11 6.46
CA ARG A 7 -6.26 33.08 7.91
C ARG A 7 -4.76 32.88 8.14
N GLN A 8 -4.16 33.77 8.93
CA GLN A 8 -2.73 33.76 9.22
C GLN A 8 -2.23 32.41 9.74
N ASP A 9 -2.92 31.80 10.72
CA ASP A 9 -2.52 30.50 11.30
C ASP A 9 -2.47 29.38 10.26
N THR A 10 -3.43 29.38 9.33
CA THR A 10 -3.51 28.39 8.23
C THR A 10 -2.37 28.58 7.24
N ALA A 11 -2.07 29.83 6.87
CA ALA A 11 -0.96 30.15 5.99
C ALA A 11 0.39 29.76 6.61
N GLU A 12 0.60 30.07 7.89
CA GLU A 12 1.81 29.72 8.63
C GLU A 12 1.99 28.20 8.78
N ALA A 13 0.92 27.48 9.11
CA ALA A 13 0.96 26.03 9.24
C ALA A 13 1.31 25.35 7.90
N LEU A 14 0.73 25.84 6.79
CA LEU A 14 1.06 25.37 5.45
C LEU A 14 2.53 25.67 5.09
N GLU A 15 3.04 26.85 5.46
CA GLU A 15 4.41 27.23 5.19
C GLU A 15 5.41 26.40 6.02
N ARG A 16 5.12 26.14 7.29
CA ARG A 16 5.90 25.20 8.13
C ARG A 16 5.97 23.81 7.49
N TYR A 17 4.83 23.30 7.01
CA TYR A 17 4.78 22.02 6.30
C TYR A 17 5.61 22.04 5.00
N ARG A 18 5.50 23.11 4.19
CA ARG A 18 6.26 23.29 2.95
C ARG A 18 7.77 23.35 3.20
N ARG A 19 8.22 24.09 4.20
CA ARG A 19 9.64 24.18 4.59
C ARG A 19 10.18 22.82 5.05
N ARG A 20 9.42 22.07 5.86
CA ARG A 20 9.82 20.71 6.28
C ARG A 20 9.95 19.77 5.09
N ALA A 21 8.99 19.80 4.16
CA ALA A 21 9.04 19.02 2.93
C ALA A 21 10.22 19.40 2.03
N GLY A 22 10.51 20.71 1.92
CA GLY A 22 11.67 21.22 1.19
C GLY A 22 13.00 20.75 1.76
N ARG A 23 13.15 20.72 3.10
CA ARG A 23 14.36 20.19 3.76
C ARG A 23 14.59 18.70 3.43
N TRP A 24 13.55 17.88 3.43
CA TRP A 24 13.67 16.46 3.03
C TRP A 24 14.07 16.30 1.55
N ALA A 25 13.47 17.08 0.65
CA ALA A 25 13.83 17.06 -0.76
C ALA A 25 15.28 17.53 -0.98
N GLY A 26 15.70 18.60 -0.30
CA GLY A 26 17.06 19.12 -0.35
C GLY A 26 18.08 18.15 0.22
N ALA A 27 17.78 17.47 1.33
CA ALA A 27 18.64 16.44 1.90
C ALA A 27 18.81 15.24 0.94
N GLY A 28 17.72 14.79 0.31
CA GLY A 28 17.78 13.72 -0.69
C GLY A 28 18.60 14.11 -1.91
N LEU A 29 18.41 15.33 -2.44
CA LEU A 29 19.21 15.85 -3.54
C LEU A 29 20.69 15.99 -3.16
N GLY A 30 20.99 16.50 -1.96
CA GLY A 30 22.35 16.59 -1.44
C GLY A 30 23.04 15.23 -1.35
N ALA A 31 22.35 14.22 -0.84
CA ALA A 31 22.88 12.84 -0.80
C ALA A 31 23.17 12.27 -2.20
N LEU A 32 22.31 12.55 -3.18
CA LEU A 32 22.54 12.13 -4.58
C LEU A 32 23.74 12.84 -5.22
N LEU A 33 23.93 14.13 -4.94
CA LEU A 33 25.07 14.89 -5.44
C LEU A 33 26.39 14.46 -4.80
N LEU A 34 26.37 13.83 -3.63
CA LEU A 34 27.57 13.25 -2.99
C LEU A 34 28.01 11.92 -3.61
N VAL A 35 27.15 11.22 -4.37
CA VAL A 35 27.50 9.97 -5.06
C VAL A 35 28.68 10.14 -6.03
N PRO A 36 28.66 11.10 -6.99
CA PRO A 36 29.81 11.29 -7.88
C PRO A 36 31.06 11.74 -7.13
N VAL A 37 30.93 12.50 -6.04
CA VAL A 37 32.08 12.88 -5.19
C VAL A 37 32.70 11.63 -4.55
N ALA A 38 31.89 10.70 -4.05
CA ALA A 38 32.37 9.44 -3.48
C ALA A 38 33.05 8.54 -4.53
N VAL A 39 32.57 8.54 -5.77
CA VAL A 39 33.14 7.74 -6.87
C VAL A 39 34.42 8.38 -7.44
N LEU A 40 34.51 9.71 -7.47
CA LEU A 40 35.64 10.45 -8.04
C LEU A 40 36.83 10.59 -7.08
N LEU A 41 36.69 10.21 -5.81
CA LEU A 41 37.79 10.22 -4.84
C LEU A 41 38.71 9.01 -5.11
N PRO A 42 39.97 9.21 -5.52
CA PRO A 42 40.88 8.10 -5.79
C PRO A 42 41.31 7.38 -4.51
N GLY A 43 41.44 6.04 -4.59
CA GLY A 43 42.03 5.21 -3.53
C GLY A 43 41.07 4.69 -2.47
N THR A 44 39.75 4.75 -2.69
CA THR A 44 38.77 4.50 -1.64
C THR A 44 37.93 3.23 -1.88
N VAL A 45 38.37 2.10 -1.31
CA VAL A 45 37.67 0.79 -1.33
C VAL A 45 36.22 0.82 -0.78
N TRP A 46 35.89 1.73 0.13
CA TRP A 46 34.52 1.93 0.64
C TRP A 46 33.56 2.64 -0.36
N ALA A 47 34.04 3.12 -1.51
CA ALA A 47 33.18 3.86 -2.46
C ALA A 47 32.08 2.97 -3.04
N GLU A 48 32.38 1.69 -3.27
CA GLU A 48 31.43 0.68 -3.75
C GLU A 48 30.33 0.39 -2.71
N ASP A 49 30.62 0.49 -1.42
CA ASP A 49 29.64 0.28 -0.34
C ASP A 49 28.82 1.53 -0.03
N VAL A 50 29.44 2.71 -0.09
CA VAL A 50 28.82 3.98 0.30
C VAL A 50 27.97 4.57 -0.82
N ALA A 51 28.36 4.43 -2.08
CA ALA A 51 27.62 4.98 -3.21
C ALA A 51 26.19 4.41 -3.34
N PRO A 52 25.92 3.10 -3.16
CA PRO A 52 24.56 2.56 -3.16
C PRO A 52 23.72 3.05 -1.99
N VAL A 53 24.32 3.22 -0.80
CA VAL A 53 23.60 3.72 0.39
C VAL A 53 23.22 5.19 0.21
N LEU A 54 24.15 6.03 -0.27
CA LEU A 54 23.89 7.44 -0.58
C LEU A 54 22.90 7.59 -1.73
N GLY A 55 23.05 6.79 -2.79
CA GLY A 55 22.16 6.79 -3.95
C GLY A 55 20.74 6.34 -3.58
N GLY A 56 20.62 5.17 -2.96
CA GLY A 56 19.33 4.61 -2.54
C GLY A 56 18.65 5.47 -1.47
N GLY A 57 19.38 5.85 -0.41
CA GLY A 57 18.87 6.72 0.65
C GLY A 57 18.48 8.10 0.13
N GLY A 58 19.31 8.69 -0.73
CA GLY A 58 19.06 9.97 -1.39
C GLY A 58 17.79 9.95 -2.24
N LEU A 59 17.59 8.91 -3.05
CA LEU A 59 16.37 8.72 -3.85
C LEU A 59 15.13 8.61 -2.97
N VAL A 60 15.18 7.85 -1.86
CA VAL A 60 14.05 7.69 -0.94
C VAL A 60 13.68 9.02 -0.29
N LEU A 61 14.67 9.76 0.23
CA LEU A 61 14.45 11.08 0.84
C LEU A 61 13.91 12.10 -0.16
N LEU A 62 14.45 12.11 -1.38
CA LEU A 62 13.99 12.99 -2.44
C LEU A 62 12.54 12.67 -2.84
N ALA A 63 12.21 11.39 -3.03
CA ALA A 63 10.86 10.95 -3.35
C ALA A 63 9.87 11.34 -2.23
N PHE A 64 10.25 11.14 -0.97
CA PHE A 64 9.44 11.55 0.19
C PHE A 64 9.23 13.07 0.23
N GLY A 65 10.30 13.86 0.07
CA GLY A 65 10.25 15.32 0.06
C GLY A 65 9.39 15.87 -1.10
N LEU A 66 9.57 15.36 -2.31
CA LEU A 66 8.77 15.73 -3.48
C LEU A 66 7.29 15.33 -3.32
N GLY A 67 7.02 14.15 -2.74
CA GLY A 67 5.68 13.69 -2.39
C GLY A 67 5.00 14.64 -1.40
N ALA A 68 5.71 15.05 -0.35
CA ALA A 68 5.23 16.02 0.63
C ALA A 68 5.02 17.42 0.02
N LEU A 69 5.92 17.90 -0.83
CA LEU A 69 5.75 19.18 -1.55
C LEU A 69 4.53 19.15 -2.49
N ARG A 70 4.30 18.04 -3.17
CA ARG A 70 3.09 17.84 -3.99
C ARG A 70 1.84 17.87 -3.12
N LEU A 71 1.87 17.27 -1.93
CA LEU A 71 0.77 17.32 -0.98
C LEU A 71 0.54 18.75 -0.46
N ALA A 72 1.60 19.51 -0.16
CA ALA A 72 1.52 20.92 0.23
C ALA A 72 0.86 21.77 -0.86
N ARG A 73 1.24 21.58 -2.13
CA ARG A 73 0.58 22.26 -3.27
C ARG A 73 -0.89 21.89 -3.38
N ARG A 74 -1.25 20.65 -3.05
CA ARG A 74 -2.64 20.19 -3.06
C ARG A 74 -3.45 20.81 -1.91
N MET A 75 -2.89 20.87 -0.71
CA MET A 75 -3.46 21.58 0.44
C MET A 75 -3.68 23.05 0.09
N ARG A 76 -2.67 23.74 -0.45
CA ARG A 76 -2.78 25.15 -0.88
C ARG A 76 -3.95 25.38 -1.82
N ARG A 77 -4.10 24.52 -2.84
CA ARG A 77 -5.21 24.64 -3.82
C ARG A 77 -6.57 24.46 -3.17
N ALA A 78 -6.71 23.51 -2.25
CA ALA A 78 -7.97 23.31 -1.53
C ALA A 78 -8.29 24.53 -0.65
N LEU A 79 -7.31 24.99 0.14
CA LEU A 79 -7.43 26.14 1.04
C LEU A 79 -7.65 27.47 0.32
N SER A 80 -7.13 27.62 -0.91
CA SER A 80 -7.38 28.81 -1.74
C SER A 80 -8.72 28.78 -2.47
N ALA A 81 -9.35 27.61 -2.58
CA ALA A 81 -10.57 27.42 -3.36
C ALA A 81 -11.84 27.43 -2.52
N GLY A 82 -11.74 27.24 -1.21
CA GLY A 82 -12.90 27.20 -0.32
C GLY A 82 -12.63 27.80 1.05
N ASP A 83 -13.72 27.98 1.79
CA ASP A 83 -13.70 28.46 3.17
C ASP A 83 -13.56 27.26 4.13
N TRP A 84 -13.22 27.54 5.40
CA TRP A 84 -13.26 26.53 6.44
C TRP A 84 -14.72 26.25 6.84
N SER A 85 -15.10 24.98 6.88
CA SER A 85 -16.36 24.54 7.47
C SER A 85 -16.10 23.70 8.71
N ALA A 86 -16.87 23.93 9.78
CA ALA A 86 -16.80 23.16 11.01
C ALA A 86 -17.74 21.95 10.94
N HIS A 87 -17.22 20.76 11.28
CA HIS A 87 -17.94 19.50 11.21
C HIS A 87 -17.85 18.75 12.53
N ALA A 88 -18.97 18.16 12.96
CA ALA A 88 -18.92 17.13 13.97
C ALA A 88 -18.13 15.95 13.37
N ALA A 89 -17.14 15.49 14.10
CA ALA A 89 -16.17 14.52 13.61
C ALA A 89 -16.02 13.37 14.58
N GLU A 90 -15.99 12.13 14.08
CA GLU A 90 -15.76 10.95 14.91
C GLU A 90 -14.58 10.12 14.41
N PRO A 91 -13.55 9.85 15.24
CA PRO A 91 -12.43 9.00 14.88
C PRO A 91 -12.83 7.52 14.99
N VAL A 92 -13.18 6.91 13.85
CA VAL A 92 -13.77 5.57 13.81
C VAL A 92 -12.75 4.42 13.91
N ALA A 93 -11.55 4.60 13.37
CA ALA A 93 -10.58 3.51 13.34
C ALA A 93 -9.14 4.03 13.29
N ARG A 94 -8.30 3.48 14.16
CA ARG A 94 -6.84 3.51 14.02
C ARG A 94 -6.36 2.12 13.67
N THR A 95 -6.32 1.86 12.38
CA THR A 95 -5.51 0.71 11.95
C THR A 95 -4.05 1.10 12.04
N LEU A 96 -3.16 0.12 12.22
CA LEU A 96 -1.70 0.30 12.18
C LEU A 96 -1.21 1.03 10.90
N HIS A 97 -2.04 1.11 9.86
CA HIS A 97 -1.72 1.70 8.57
C HIS A 97 -2.51 2.97 8.23
N ALA A 98 -3.55 3.34 9.01
CA ALA A 98 -4.41 4.45 8.65
C ALA A 98 -5.27 4.98 9.82
N ALA A 99 -5.15 6.30 10.05
CA ALA A 99 -6.14 7.22 10.61
C ALA A 99 -7.46 7.26 9.82
N THR A 100 -8.63 6.91 10.36
CA THR A 100 -9.93 7.17 9.71
C THR A 100 -10.84 8.03 10.60
N VAL A 101 -11.44 9.06 10.00
CA VAL A 101 -12.39 9.97 10.64
C VAL A 101 -13.64 10.11 9.77
N VAL A 102 -14.80 10.24 10.39
CA VAL A 102 -16.07 10.53 9.69
C VAL A 102 -16.53 11.92 10.06
N LEU A 103 -16.79 12.75 9.05
CA LEU A 103 -17.37 14.08 9.26
C LEU A 103 -18.86 14.07 8.94
N ALA A 104 -19.66 14.75 9.77
CA ALA A 104 -21.04 15.07 9.46
C ALA A 104 -21.11 16.36 8.64
N ALA A 105 -21.74 16.32 7.46
CA ALA A 105 -21.94 17.50 6.63
C ALA A 105 -22.96 18.45 7.29
N PRO A 106 -22.65 19.75 7.47
CA PRO A 106 -23.58 20.71 8.05
C PRO A 106 -24.78 20.89 7.12
N GLY A 107 -25.95 20.44 7.56
CA GLY A 107 -27.24 20.67 6.90
C GLY A 107 -27.57 19.79 5.69
N ALA A 108 -26.67 18.91 5.23
CA ALA A 108 -26.86 18.16 3.98
C ALA A 108 -27.35 16.70 4.15
N GLY A 109 -27.38 16.16 5.38
CA GLY A 109 -27.71 14.74 5.54
C GLY A 109 -26.66 13.82 4.90
N GLU A 110 -25.38 14.22 4.89
CA GLU A 110 -24.30 13.38 4.35
C GLU A 110 -23.21 13.10 5.38
N LEU A 111 -22.66 11.88 5.35
CA LEU A 111 -21.48 11.50 6.12
C LEU A 111 -20.29 11.31 5.19
N TRP A 112 -19.15 11.86 5.59
CA TRP A 112 -17.92 11.85 4.82
C TRP A 112 -16.87 10.99 5.53
N PRO A 113 -16.75 9.70 5.18
CA PRO A 113 -15.70 8.85 5.70
C PRO A 113 -14.37 9.17 5.02
N LEU A 114 -13.39 9.63 5.80
CA LEU A 114 -12.10 10.12 5.33
C LEU A 114 -10.95 9.35 5.98
N THR A 115 -10.02 8.88 5.15
CA THR A 115 -8.72 8.36 5.59
C THR A 115 -7.69 9.48 5.60
N VAL A 116 -7.01 9.63 6.71
CA VAL A 116 -5.93 10.57 6.95
C VAL A 116 -4.66 10.12 6.22
N VAL A 117 -4.01 11.02 5.48
CA VAL A 117 -2.76 10.76 4.76
C VAL A 117 -1.61 11.39 5.56
N ALA A 118 -1.12 10.65 6.54
CA ALA A 118 0.02 11.03 7.34
C ALA A 118 0.75 9.79 7.89
N VAL A 119 1.91 10.02 8.52
CA VAL A 119 2.60 9.02 9.34
C VAL A 119 1.89 8.85 10.69
N GLN A 120 2.06 7.69 11.32
CA GLN A 120 1.38 7.32 12.58
C GLN A 120 1.52 8.38 13.68
N GLN A 121 2.71 8.98 13.82
CA GLN A 121 2.98 10.04 14.79
C GLN A 121 2.03 11.25 14.68
N ARG A 122 1.40 11.46 13.52
CA ARG A 122 0.48 12.58 13.27
C ARG A 122 -0.99 12.18 13.27
N TYR A 123 -1.34 10.93 13.61
CA TYR A 123 -2.74 10.50 13.67
C TYR A 123 -3.53 11.18 14.80
N HIS A 124 -2.85 11.68 15.83
CA HIS A 124 -3.49 12.48 16.88
C HIS A 124 -4.13 13.76 16.33
N LEU A 125 -3.64 14.32 15.21
CA LEU A 125 -4.21 15.51 14.57
C LEU A 125 -5.60 15.27 13.95
N ALA A 126 -5.99 14.02 13.78
CA ALA A 126 -7.32 13.65 13.31
C ALA A 126 -8.28 13.31 14.45
N GLN A 127 -7.83 13.38 15.71
CA GLN A 127 -8.73 13.34 16.85
C GLN A 127 -9.37 14.71 17.01
N PRO A 128 -10.70 14.80 17.07
CA PRO A 128 -11.35 16.04 17.43
C PRO A 128 -10.94 16.46 18.85
N GLY A 129 -10.95 17.76 19.12
CA GLY A 129 -10.84 18.28 20.48
C GLY A 129 -12.06 17.91 21.34
N PRO A 130 -12.13 18.41 22.59
CA PRO A 130 -13.24 18.11 23.51
C PRO A 130 -14.62 18.48 22.93
N ASP A 131 -14.68 19.46 22.04
CA ASP A 131 -15.92 19.86 21.37
C ASP A 131 -16.42 18.86 20.32
N GLY A 132 -15.62 17.84 19.98
CA GLY A 132 -15.97 16.87 18.93
C GLY A 132 -15.92 17.44 17.50
N VAL A 133 -15.25 18.59 17.31
CA VAL A 133 -15.26 19.35 16.04
C VAL A 133 -13.91 19.28 15.33
N LEU A 134 -13.95 19.08 14.01
CA LEU A 134 -12.83 19.32 13.10
C LEU A 134 -13.21 20.34 12.03
N TRP A 135 -12.24 21.13 11.60
CA TRP A 135 -12.38 22.02 10.45
C TRP A 135 -11.99 21.28 9.17
N TRP A 136 -12.78 21.47 8.12
CA TRP A 136 -12.57 20.86 6.81
C TRP A 136 -12.53 21.94 5.73
N CYS A 137 -11.63 21.77 4.77
CA CYS A 137 -11.61 22.57 3.55
C CYS A 137 -11.24 21.67 2.35
N GLY A 138 -12.20 21.42 1.46
CA GLY A 138 -11.99 20.65 0.25
C GLY A 138 -13.23 19.92 -0.25
N ASP A 139 -13.02 19.01 -1.20
CA ASP A 139 -14.07 18.26 -1.87
C ASP A 139 -14.21 16.87 -1.21
N PRO A 140 -15.39 16.49 -0.65
CA PRO A 140 -15.57 15.20 0.02
C PRO A 140 -15.33 14.00 -0.91
N HIS A 141 -15.45 14.17 -2.24
CA HIS A 141 -15.20 13.11 -3.22
C HIS A 141 -13.74 12.97 -3.64
N ARG A 142 -12.91 13.99 -3.40
CA ARG A 142 -11.49 14.01 -3.82
C ARG A 142 -10.52 14.02 -2.65
N GLY A 143 -10.98 14.51 -1.50
CA GLY A 143 -10.17 14.83 -0.34
C GLY A 143 -9.94 16.34 -0.19
N GLY A 144 -9.39 16.69 0.96
CA GLY A 144 -9.27 18.04 1.46
C GLY A 144 -8.34 18.11 2.66
N VAL A 145 -8.30 19.27 3.28
CA VAL A 145 -7.49 19.56 4.45
C VAL A 145 -8.36 19.49 5.69
N LEU A 146 -7.88 18.78 6.70
CA LEU A 146 -8.41 18.78 8.06
C LEU A 146 -7.49 19.62 8.95
N ALA A 147 -8.09 20.27 9.94
CA ALA A 147 -7.40 20.91 11.05
C ALA A 147 -8.26 20.82 12.32
N ALA A 148 -7.60 20.88 13.48
CA ALA A 148 -8.30 21.10 14.75
C ALA A 148 -9.02 22.46 14.75
N SER A 149 -10.05 22.61 15.58
CA SER A 149 -10.70 23.90 15.80
C SER A 149 -9.66 24.95 16.22
N GLY A 150 -9.65 26.11 15.54
CA GLY A 150 -8.67 27.17 15.78
C GLY A 150 -7.51 27.25 14.77
N GLY A 151 -7.42 26.36 13.79
CA GLY A 151 -6.51 26.55 12.64
C GLY A 151 -5.06 26.08 12.85
N GLY A 152 -4.85 25.01 13.63
CA GLY A 152 -3.55 24.43 13.96
C GLY A 152 -2.86 23.64 12.83
N GLU A 153 -2.21 22.52 13.18
CA GLU A 153 -1.51 21.70 12.19
C GLU A 153 -2.45 21.12 11.13
N LEU A 154 -2.03 21.25 9.87
CA LEU A 154 -2.80 20.78 8.71
C LEU A 154 -2.49 19.31 8.42
N ILE A 155 -3.55 18.56 8.08
CA ILE A 155 -3.44 17.17 7.65
C ILE A 155 -4.34 16.91 6.44
N TRP A 156 -3.81 16.21 5.44
CA TRP A 156 -4.60 15.89 4.24
C TRP A 156 -5.43 14.65 4.49
N ALA A 157 -6.71 14.67 4.13
CA ALA A 157 -7.55 13.49 4.16
C ALA A 157 -8.09 13.16 2.76
N ARG A 158 -8.28 11.87 2.50
CA ARG A 158 -8.87 11.34 1.26
C ARG A 158 -10.13 10.56 1.60
N PRO A 159 -11.14 10.50 0.73
CA PRO A 159 -12.29 9.63 0.97
C PRO A 159 -11.87 8.17 1.08
N VAL A 160 -12.47 7.47 2.05
CA VAL A 160 -12.40 6.01 2.16
C VAL A 160 -12.98 5.42 0.87
N ARG A 161 -12.33 4.38 0.34
CA ARG A 161 -12.76 3.73 -0.91
C ARG A 161 -13.44 2.40 -0.64
N GLY A 162 -14.34 2.04 -1.56
CA GLY A 162 -15.12 0.81 -1.49
C GLY A 162 -16.42 1.03 -0.70
N ARG A 163 -17.55 0.66 -1.30
CA ARG A 163 -18.88 0.88 -0.72
C ARG A 163 -19.02 0.23 0.67
N ARG A 164 -18.58 -1.03 0.80
CA ARG A 164 -18.67 -1.79 2.06
C ARG A 164 -17.82 -1.19 3.18
N ALA A 165 -16.56 -0.86 2.91
CA ALA A 165 -15.67 -0.24 3.90
C ALA A 165 -16.23 1.10 4.40
N ARG A 166 -16.77 1.92 3.49
CA ARG A 166 -17.41 3.19 3.84
C ARG A 166 -18.64 3.02 4.71
N GLN A 167 -19.53 2.09 4.35
CA GLN A 167 -20.72 1.79 5.13
C GLN A 167 -20.35 1.27 6.53
N ARG A 168 -19.34 0.41 6.64
CA ARG A 168 -18.83 -0.08 7.93
C ARG A 168 -18.34 1.07 8.80
N ILE A 169 -17.50 1.94 8.24
CA ILE A 169 -16.93 3.09 8.94
C ILE A 169 -18.02 4.09 9.36
N VAL A 170 -18.97 4.38 8.46
CA VAL A 170 -20.11 5.27 8.77
C VAL A 170 -20.97 4.71 9.90
N ARG A 171 -21.37 3.44 9.81
CA ARG A 171 -22.17 2.79 10.88
C ARG A 171 -21.45 2.82 12.22
N LYS A 172 -20.13 2.65 12.23
CA LYS A 172 -19.35 2.76 13.46
C LYS A 172 -19.38 4.17 14.05
N ALA A 173 -19.18 5.19 13.23
CA ALA A 173 -19.30 6.59 13.65
C ALA A 173 -20.71 6.93 14.18
N GLU A 174 -21.75 6.41 13.54
CA GLU A 174 -23.15 6.62 13.96
C GLU A 174 -23.39 6.07 15.37
N ARG A 175 -22.85 4.88 15.68
CA ARG A 175 -22.98 4.24 17.00
C ARG A 175 -22.17 4.93 18.09
N GLU A 176 -21.04 5.52 17.72
CA GLU A 176 -20.23 6.38 18.61
C GLU A 176 -20.90 7.76 18.83
N GLY A 177 -22.12 7.97 18.31
CA GLY A 177 -22.94 9.12 18.59
C GLY A 177 -22.62 10.34 17.73
N LEU A 178 -21.94 10.18 16.58
CA LEU A 178 -21.63 11.28 15.67
C LEU A 178 -22.86 12.13 15.32
N LEU A 179 -24.01 11.47 15.10
CA LEU A 179 -25.27 12.14 14.75
C LEU A 179 -25.96 12.82 15.94
N ASN A 180 -25.61 12.44 17.17
CA ASN A 180 -26.15 13.03 18.39
C ASN A 180 -25.37 14.28 18.82
N ARG A 181 -24.25 14.59 18.16
CA ARG A 181 -23.44 15.76 18.47
C ARG A 181 -24.13 17.04 18.03
N PRO A 182 -24.02 18.13 18.81
CA PRO A 182 -24.58 19.41 18.43
C PRO A 182 -23.94 19.89 17.12
N VAL A 183 -24.73 20.55 16.27
CA VAL A 183 -24.23 21.13 15.03
C VAL A 183 -23.17 22.19 15.40
N PRO A 184 -21.92 22.05 14.95
CA PRO A 184 -20.85 22.97 15.34
C PRO A 184 -21.14 24.39 14.86
N ARG A 185 -20.79 25.37 15.70
CA ARG A 185 -20.79 26.77 15.30
C ARG A 185 -19.76 26.96 14.18
N GLN A 186 -20.21 27.53 13.06
CA GLN A 186 -19.33 27.74 11.92
C GLN A 186 -18.29 28.84 12.21
N PRO A 187 -17.07 28.75 11.63
CA PRO A 187 -16.04 29.76 11.82
C PRO A 187 -16.52 31.14 11.34
N PRO A 188 -16.11 32.25 11.99
CA PRO A 188 -16.45 33.59 11.53
C PRO A 188 -16.01 33.80 10.07
N GLY A 189 -16.95 34.25 9.23
CA GLY A 189 -16.71 34.46 7.80
C GLY A 189 -16.92 33.23 6.91
N ALA A 190 -17.24 32.06 7.48
CA ALA A 190 -17.68 30.91 6.70
C ALA A 190 -19.03 31.21 6.04
N ALA A 191 -19.09 31.06 4.72
CA ALA A 191 -20.37 31.09 4.02
C ALA A 191 -21.30 29.99 4.59
N ALA A 192 -22.60 30.27 4.67
CA ALA A 192 -23.59 29.24 4.94
C ALA A 192 -23.31 28.04 4.02
N PRO A 193 -23.35 26.79 4.52
CA PRO A 193 -22.89 25.62 3.78
C PRO A 193 -23.66 25.54 2.46
N ALA A 194 -23.01 25.97 1.38
CA ALA A 194 -23.59 25.94 0.07
C ALA A 194 -23.83 24.46 -0.26
N ARG A 195 -25.09 24.11 -0.50
CA ARG A 195 -25.54 22.81 -1.01
C ARG A 195 -24.49 22.34 -2.01
N ALA A 196 -23.79 21.23 -1.71
CA ALA A 196 -22.56 20.82 -2.40
C ALA A 196 -22.71 21.04 -3.91
N ALA A 197 -22.09 22.11 -4.42
CA ALA A 197 -22.31 22.53 -5.78
C ALA A 197 -21.92 21.37 -6.71
N ALA A 198 -22.77 21.09 -7.70
CA ALA A 198 -22.53 20.00 -8.65
C ALA A 198 -21.07 20.08 -9.14
N PRO A 199 -20.31 18.99 -9.08
CA PRO A 199 -18.88 19.03 -9.32
C PRO A 199 -18.62 19.61 -10.71
N ALA A 200 -17.93 20.74 -10.78
CA ALA A 200 -17.56 21.34 -12.05
C ALA A 200 -16.91 20.27 -12.95
N PRO A 201 -17.33 20.16 -14.22
CA PRO A 201 -16.88 19.11 -15.12
C PRO A 201 -15.35 19.16 -15.17
N VAL A 202 -14.73 18.08 -14.71
CA VAL A 202 -13.28 18.00 -14.69
C VAL A 202 -12.80 17.94 -16.12
N ARG A 203 -12.16 19.01 -16.60
CA ARG A 203 -11.38 18.96 -17.84
C ARG A 203 -10.50 17.71 -17.77
N ARG A 204 -10.77 16.73 -18.65
CA ARG A 204 -9.99 15.49 -18.80
C ARG A 204 -8.55 15.89 -19.14
N ARG A 205 -7.73 16.16 -18.12
CA ARG A 205 -6.29 16.25 -18.30
C ARG A 205 -5.84 14.87 -18.75
N TRP A 206 -5.46 14.77 -20.02
CA TRP A 206 -4.80 13.61 -20.59
C TRP A 206 -3.71 13.20 -19.60
N GLY A 207 -3.79 11.96 -19.11
CA GLY A 207 -2.99 11.54 -17.97
C GLY A 207 -1.52 11.53 -18.36
N LEU A 208 -0.67 12.22 -17.60
CA LEU A 208 0.80 12.16 -17.70
C LEU A 208 1.30 10.72 -17.94
N TRP A 209 0.68 9.73 -17.30
CA TRP A 209 0.98 8.31 -17.46
C TRP A 209 0.85 7.77 -18.89
N ARG A 210 -0.07 8.30 -19.70
CA ARG A 210 -0.17 7.94 -21.12
C ARG A 210 1.08 8.38 -21.87
N TRP A 211 1.59 9.58 -21.57
CA TRP A 211 2.84 10.07 -22.15
C TRP A 211 4.04 9.28 -21.65
N VAL A 212 4.07 8.90 -20.37
CA VAL A 212 5.12 8.00 -19.84
C VAL A 212 5.13 6.67 -20.60
N VAL A 213 3.96 6.03 -20.80
CA VAL A 213 3.86 4.78 -21.57
C VAL A 213 4.27 4.98 -23.02
N LEU A 214 3.86 6.08 -23.66
CA LEU A 214 4.24 6.37 -25.05
C LEU A 214 5.74 6.60 -25.20
N VAL A 215 6.34 7.44 -24.36
CA VAL A 215 7.78 7.71 -24.38
C VAL A 215 8.57 6.44 -24.07
N ALA A 216 8.12 5.65 -23.08
CA ALA A 216 8.75 4.37 -22.77
C ALA A 216 8.63 3.35 -23.91
N GLY A 217 7.48 3.31 -24.60
CA GLY A 217 7.30 2.47 -25.78
C GLY A 217 8.18 2.89 -26.96
N VAL A 218 8.33 4.20 -27.19
CA VAL A 218 9.23 4.73 -28.22
C VAL A 218 10.69 4.42 -27.86
N ALA A 219 11.10 4.64 -26.61
CA ALA A 219 12.44 4.31 -26.15
C ALA A 219 12.73 2.81 -26.29
N LEU A 220 11.79 1.94 -25.90
CA LEU A 220 11.94 0.50 -26.08
C LEU A 220 12.06 0.13 -27.56
N GLY A 221 11.22 0.70 -28.42
CA GLY A 221 11.27 0.46 -29.87
C GLY A 221 12.57 0.93 -30.51
N LEU A 222 13.13 2.07 -30.06
CA LEU A 222 14.43 2.56 -30.52
C LEU A 222 15.58 1.64 -30.07
N GLY A 223 15.54 1.14 -28.83
CA GLY A 223 16.52 0.16 -28.36
C GLY A 223 16.47 -1.14 -29.16
N ILE A 224 15.27 -1.71 -29.38
CA ILE A 224 15.09 -2.92 -30.20
C ILE A 224 15.58 -2.67 -31.64
N TYR A 225 15.21 -1.53 -32.24
CA TYR A 225 15.66 -1.18 -33.58
C TYR A 225 17.19 -1.07 -33.66
N GLY A 226 17.85 -0.51 -32.63
CA GLY A 226 19.31 -0.43 -32.57
C GLY A 226 19.97 -1.81 -32.58
N VAL A 227 19.46 -2.74 -31.77
CA VAL A 227 19.94 -4.13 -31.71
C VAL A 227 19.70 -4.87 -33.04
N GLU A 228 18.50 -4.77 -33.62
CA GLU A 228 18.21 -5.40 -34.92
C GLU A 228 19.01 -4.77 -36.08
N ALA A 229 19.38 -3.50 -35.96
CA ALA A 229 20.21 -2.83 -36.96
C ALA A 229 21.67 -3.26 -36.84
N SER A 230 22.20 -3.45 -35.63
CA SER A 230 23.56 -3.95 -35.42
C SER A 230 23.77 -5.37 -35.94
N ASP A 231 22.73 -6.22 -35.94
CA ASP A 231 22.80 -7.56 -36.56
C ASP A 231 23.06 -7.51 -38.08
N ARG A 232 22.87 -6.34 -38.70
CA ARG A 232 23.12 -6.11 -40.13
C ARG A 232 24.34 -5.23 -40.39
N ASP A 233 25.10 -4.90 -39.35
CA ASP A 233 26.31 -4.10 -39.52
C ASP A 233 27.35 -4.91 -40.31
N PRO A 234 27.95 -4.33 -41.37
CA PRO A 234 28.92 -5.02 -42.19
C PRO A 234 30.18 -5.31 -41.37
N GLN A 235 30.56 -6.58 -41.32
CA GLN A 235 31.89 -6.99 -40.89
C GLN A 235 32.90 -6.62 -41.98
N ILE A 236 34.00 -5.99 -41.58
CA ILE A 236 35.05 -5.54 -42.49
C ILE A 236 36.44 -5.87 -41.94
N ASP A 237 37.39 -5.98 -42.87
CA ASP A 237 38.80 -6.18 -42.56
C ASP A 237 39.46 -4.84 -42.23
N LEU A 238 40.26 -4.83 -41.16
CA LEU A 238 41.00 -3.69 -40.66
C LEU A 238 42.51 -3.95 -40.80
N THR A 239 43.24 -3.00 -41.36
CA THR A 239 44.72 -3.01 -41.33
C THR A 239 45.20 -2.21 -40.13
N VAL A 240 45.93 -2.85 -39.22
CA VAL A 240 46.49 -2.18 -38.02
C VAL A 240 47.71 -1.36 -38.44
N LEU A 241 47.67 -0.05 -38.19
CA LEU A 241 48.77 0.86 -38.50
C LEU A 241 49.70 1.05 -37.30
N SER A 242 49.12 1.14 -36.10
CA SER A 242 49.84 1.25 -34.83
C SER A 242 48.98 0.70 -33.70
N GLU A 243 49.63 0.11 -32.70
CA GLU A 243 49.00 -0.44 -31.50
C GLU A 243 49.78 0.04 -30.27
N GLU A 244 49.06 0.56 -29.28
CA GLU A 244 49.59 0.95 -27.99
C GLU A 244 49.48 -0.21 -26.98
N ALA A 245 50.26 -0.14 -25.90
CA ALA A 245 50.32 -1.21 -24.89
C ALA A 245 49.01 -1.42 -24.11
N ASP A 246 48.06 -0.48 -24.20
CA ASP A 246 46.73 -0.57 -23.57
C ASP A 246 45.67 -1.22 -24.48
N GLY A 247 46.08 -1.68 -25.67
CA GLY A 247 45.22 -2.28 -26.70
C GLY A 247 44.49 -1.27 -27.58
N SER A 248 44.77 0.03 -27.43
CA SER A 248 44.28 1.04 -28.37
C SER A 248 45.07 0.98 -29.68
N CYS A 249 44.37 1.06 -30.80
CA CYS A 249 44.92 0.89 -32.13
C CYS A 249 44.49 2.02 -33.06
N VAL A 250 45.32 2.34 -34.05
CA VAL A 250 44.91 3.11 -35.22
C VAL A 250 44.83 2.14 -36.39
N VAL A 251 43.66 2.05 -37.00
CA VAL A 251 43.40 1.13 -38.11
C VAL A 251 43.08 1.88 -39.38
N ARG A 252 43.32 1.23 -40.51
CA ARG A 252 42.86 1.63 -41.84
C ARG A 252 41.85 0.62 -42.35
N TRP A 253 40.77 1.11 -42.97
CA TRP A 253 39.74 0.27 -43.57
C TRP A 253 39.12 0.92 -44.80
N THR A 254 38.49 0.12 -45.66
CA THR A 254 37.69 0.64 -46.78
C THR A 254 36.22 0.72 -46.37
N ASP A 255 35.65 1.92 -46.42
CA ASP A 255 34.24 2.15 -46.08
C ASP A 255 33.30 1.41 -47.06
N PRO A 256 32.36 0.59 -46.57
CA PRO A 256 31.52 -0.25 -47.43
C PRO A 256 30.51 0.54 -48.26
N TRP A 257 30.18 1.78 -47.89
CA TRP A 257 29.19 2.62 -48.56
C TRP A 257 29.80 3.53 -49.63
N ASP A 258 30.94 4.16 -49.36
CA ASP A 258 31.58 5.09 -50.31
C ASP A 258 32.86 4.55 -50.97
N ARG A 259 33.34 3.37 -50.55
CA ARG A 259 34.54 2.69 -51.05
C ARG A 259 35.83 3.48 -50.86
N ARG A 260 35.86 4.44 -49.93
CA ARG A 260 37.08 5.20 -49.60
C ARG A 260 37.80 4.57 -48.43
N ASP A 261 39.12 4.61 -48.49
CA ASP A 261 39.95 4.24 -47.35
C ASP A 261 39.86 5.32 -46.28
N ARG A 262 39.62 4.89 -45.05
CA ARG A 262 39.52 5.71 -43.84
C ARG A 262 40.53 5.22 -42.82
N THR A 263 40.91 6.12 -41.93
CA THR A 263 41.76 5.83 -40.77
C THR A 263 41.14 6.40 -39.51
N GLY A 264 41.34 5.72 -38.39
CA GLY A 264 40.66 6.08 -37.15
C GLY A 264 41.04 5.18 -35.97
N PRO A 265 40.62 5.57 -34.76
CA PRO A 265 40.87 4.80 -33.55
C PRO A 265 40.03 3.52 -33.52
N TYR A 266 40.58 2.47 -32.93
CA TYR A 266 39.97 1.16 -32.71
C TYR A 266 40.54 0.53 -31.44
N ARG A 267 39.90 -0.54 -30.93
CA ARG A 267 40.42 -1.31 -29.80
C ARG A 267 40.67 -2.74 -30.26
N CYS A 268 41.95 -3.09 -30.41
CA CYS A 268 42.34 -4.42 -30.87
C CYS A 268 42.00 -5.47 -29.82
N ASP A 269 41.80 -6.71 -30.27
CA ASP A 269 41.65 -7.85 -29.38
C ASP A 269 43.00 -8.16 -28.70
N PRO A 270 43.10 -8.09 -27.36
CA PRO A 270 44.35 -8.39 -26.66
C PRO A 270 44.79 -9.86 -26.82
N GLU A 271 43.89 -10.75 -27.23
CA GLU A 271 44.16 -12.16 -27.47
C GLU A 271 44.52 -12.47 -28.94
N ARG A 272 44.67 -11.43 -29.79
CA ARG A 272 45.03 -11.61 -31.19
C ARG A 272 46.37 -12.33 -31.35
N SER A 273 46.39 -13.31 -32.26
CA SER A 273 47.62 -14.02 -32.65
C SER A 273 48.66 -13.07 -33.22
N SER A 274 49.93 -13.21 -32.78
CA SER A 274 51.05 -12.44 -33.31
C SER A 274 51.28 -12.62 -34.81
N LEU A 275 50.77 -13.72 -35.39
CA LEU A 275 50.83 -13.99 -36.84
C LEU A 275 49.90 -13.09 -37.67
N LEU A 276 48.93 -12.41 -37.03
CA LEU A 276 47.98 -11.48 -37.64
C LEU A 276 48.20 -10.05 -37.10
N SER A 277 49.43 -9.69 -36.74
CA SER A 277 49.72 -8.42 -36.04
C SER A 277 49.36 -7.15 -36.84
N ASP A 278 49.24 -7.24 -38.17
CA ASP A 278 48.85 -6.13 -39.05
C ASP A 278 47.39 -6.18 -39.49
N TRP A 279 46.59 -7.14 -39.00
CA TRP A 279 45.22 -7.39 -39.46
C TRP A 279 44.25 -7.68 -38.32
N GLU A 280 43.04 -7.16 -38.44
CA GLU A 280 41.96 -7.34 -37.46
C GLU A 280 40.60 -7.36 -38.15
N THR A 281 39.56 -7.88 -37.48
CA THR A 281 38.18 -7.71 -37.94
C THR A 281 37.39 -6.80 -37.03
N GLY A 282 36.50 -6.00 -37.63
CA GLY A 282 35.56 -5.17 -36.88
C GLY A 282 34.26 -4.99 -37.63
N TRP A 283 33.30 -4.39 -36.96
CA TRP A 283 32.01 -4.02 -37.52
C TRP A 283 31.91 -2.51 -37.63
N ILE A 284 31.24 -2.03 -38.67
CA ILE A 284 30.94 -0.60 -38.81
C ILE A 284 29.46 -0.37 -38.56
N VAL A 285 29.14 0.56 -37.66
CA VAL A 285 27.77 0.99 -37.38
C VAL A 285 27.10 1.48 -38.66
N SER A 286 25.97 0.88 -39.04
CA SER A 286 25.26 1.19 -40.28
C SER A 286 24.14 2.23 -40.14
N TYR A 287 23.82 2.64 -38.91
CA TYR A 287 22.61 3.40 -38.58
C TYR A 287 22.88 4.61 -37.67
N GLY A 288 21.87 5.49 -37.58
CA GLY A 288 21.86 6.61 -36.63
C GLY A 288 22.95 7.66 -36.86
N PRO A 289 23.21 8.51 -35.85
CA PRO A 289 24.25 9.54 -35.91
C PRO A 289 25.67 8.98 -35.79
N TRP A 290 25.83 7.70 -35.42
CA TRP A 290 27.11 6.99 -35.26
C TRP A 290 27.52 6.20 -36.51
N LYS A 291 26.80 6.37 -37.62
CA LYS A 291 27.09 5.65 -38.86
C LYS A 291 28.55 5.89 -39.29
N GLY A 292 29.31 4.80 -39.43
CA GLY A 292 30.73 4.85 -39.75
C GLY A 292 31.67 4.59 -38.57
N ASP A 293 31.17 4.60 -37.33
CA ASP A 293 31.95 4.23 -36.15
C ASP A 293 32.31 2.74 -36.18
N LEU A 294 33.51 2.40 -35.73
CA LEU A 294 34.00 1.03 -35.64
C LEU A 294 33.73 0.45 -34.25
N TYR A 295 33.43 -0.84 -34.19
CA TYR A 295 33.42 -1.60 -32.93
C TYR A 295 33.89 -3.04 -33.12
N ASN A 296 34.39 -3.64 -32.04
CA ASN A 296 34.91 -5.01 -32.01
C ASN A 296 33.84 -6.04 -31.61
N ALA A 297 34.23 -7.31 -31.50
CA ALA A 297 33.31 -8.40 -31.16
C ALA A 297 32.69 -8.26 -29.75
N ASP A 298 33.41 -7.60 -28.85
CA ASP A 298 32.98 -7.26 -27.49
C ASP A 298 32.17 -5.96 -27.41
N TRP A 299 31.73 -5.43 -28.57
CA TRP A 299 30.90 -4.23 -28.68
C TRP A 299 31.61 -2.92 -28.29
N TRP A 300 32.93 -2.94 -28.16
CA TRP A 300 33.74 -1.77 -27.80
C TRP A 300 34.16 -0.97 -29.04
N GLY A 301 34.15 0.36 -28.93
CA GLY A 301 34.62 1.27 -29.98
C GLY A 301 33.59 2.30 -30.42
N THR A 302 32.30 2.06 -30.14
CA THR A 302 31.22 3.01 -30.41
C THR A 302 30.32 3.22 -29.19
N PRO A 303 29.88 4.47 -28.92
CA PRO A 303 28.86 4.71 -27.90
C PRO A 303 27.44 4.29 -28.35
N ALA A 304 27.25 3.90 -29.63
CA ALA A 304 25.94 3.50 -30.14
C ALA A 304 25.34 2.34 -29.35
N ASN A 305 26.16 1.34 -29.01
CA ASN A 305 25.76 0.14 -28.29
C ASN A 305 25.26 0.46 -26.88
N ASP A 306 26.08 1.17 -26.10
CA ASP A 306 25.72 1.62 -24.73
C ASP A 306 24.45 2.48 -24.72
N VAL A 307 24.30 3.37 -25.71
CA VAL A 307 23.14 4.25 -25.79
C VAL A 307 21.88 3.47 -26.15
N ASN A 308 21.95 2.56 -27.11
CA ASN A 308 20.80 1.73 -27.50
C ASN A 308 20.33 0.85 -26.35
N ASP A 309 21.24 0.22 -25.63
CA ASP A 309 20.93 -0.59 -24.45
C ASP A 309 20.29 0.23 -23.34
N ALA A 310 20.89 1.38 -23.00
CA ALA A 310 20.36 2.27 -21.99
C ALA A 310 18.94 2.75 -22.37
N VAL A 311 18.72 3.16 -23.61
CA VAL A 311 17.42 3.61 -24.12
C VAL A 311 16.40 2.47 -24.12
N GLY A 312 16.78 1.30 -24.59
CA GLY A 312 15.95 0.10 -24.60
C GLY A 312 15.47 -0.27 -23.20
N VAL A 313 16.37 -0.30 -22.22
CA VAL A 313 16.01 -0.68 -20.86
C VAL A 313 15.25 0.42 -20.11
N LEU A 314 15.57 1.70 -20.32
CA LEU A 314 14.73 2.79 -19.82
C LEU A 314 13.30 2.68 -20.36
N GLY A 315 13.14 2.29 -21.62
CA GLY A 315 11.85 1.98 -22.22
C GLY A 315 11.16 0.79 -21.54
N LEU A 316 11.87 -0.32 -21.39
CA LEU A 316 11.36 -1.54 -20.75
C LEU A 316 10.88 -1.29 -19.32
N LEU A 317 11.64 -0.54 -18.51
CA LEU A 317 11.28 -0.20 -17.13
C LEU A 317 10.20 0.88 -17.06
N GLY A 318 10.21 1.83 -18.00
CA GLY A 318 9.23 2.90 -18.09
C GLY A 318 7.82 2.40 -18.37
N LEU A 319 7.67 1.32 -19.15
CA LEU A 319 6.37 0.72 -19.48
C LEU A 319 5.58 0.22 -18.26
N PRO A 320 6.08 -0.68 -17.39
CA PRO A 320 5.36 -1.13 -16.21
C PRO A 320 5.12 0.01 -15.23
N VAL A 321 6.08 0.94 -15.08
CA VAL A 321 5.89 2.15 -14.25
C VAL A 321 4.74 3.00 -14.78
N GLY A 322 4.68 3.22 -16.10
CA GLY A 322 3.63 3.96 -16.77
C GLY A 322 2.27 3.28 -16.68
N LEU A 323 2.21 1.97 -16.89
CA LEU A 323 0.99 1.15 -16.83
C LEU A 323 0.44 1.06 -15.41
N VAL A 324 1.27 0.70 -14.43
CA VAL A 324 0.90 0.63 -13.00
C VAL A 324 0.53 2.03 -12.50
N GLY A 325 1.33 3.05 -12.81
CA GLY A 325 1.05 4.44 -12.49
C GLY A 325 -0.27 4.93 -13.10
N GLY A 326 -0.55 4.55 -14.35
CA GLY A 326 -1.79 4.80 -15.07
C GLY A 326 -3.00 4.10 -14.45
N ALA A 327 -2.88 2.81 -14.12
CA ALA A 327 -3.91 2.01 -13.48
C ALA A 327 -4.23 2.53 -12.07
N VAL A 328 -3.21 2.77 -11.24
CA VAL A 328 -3.34 3.38 -9.92
C VAL A 328 -3.92 4.79 -10.03
N GLY A 329 -3.49 5.57 -11.02
CA GLY A 329 -4.00 6.90 -11.31
C GLY A 329 -5.48 6.90 -11.69
N ARG A 330 -5.90 5.98 -12.57
CA ARG A 330 -7.29 5.79 -13.00
C ARG A 330 -8.15 5.32 -11.84
N TRP A 331 -7.70 4.30 -11.10
CA TRP A 331 -8.34 3.84 -9.88
C TRP A 331 -8.47 4.98 -8.86
N ARG A 332 -7.45 5.85 -8.79
CA ARG A 332 -7.47 7.03 -7.93
C ARG A 332 -8.40 8.17 -8.34
N ARG A 333 -8.80 8.25 -9.61
CA ARG A 333 -9.69 9.29 -10.12
C ARG A 333 -11.16 8.90 -10.13
N ARG A 334 -11.52 7.65 -9.80
CA ARG A 334 -12.93 7.25 -9.69
C ARG A 334 -13.60 8.11 -8.61
N PRO A 335 -14.65 8.87 -8.95
CA PRO A 335 -15.37 9.66 -7.97
C PRO A 335 -15.99 8.73 -6.92
N VAL A 336 -15.94 9.14 -5.66
CA VAL A 336 -16.55 8.42 -4.54
C VAL A 336 -17.77 9.22 -4.12
N ALA A 337 -18.98 8.73 -4.42
CA ALA A 337 -20.22 9.39 -3.99
C ALA A 337 -20.30 9.43 -2.46
N PRO A 338 -20.86 10.45 -1.78
CA PRO A 338 -20.97 10.55 -0.33
C PRO A 338 -21.89 9.43 0.19
N VAL A 339 -21.88 9.15 1.49
CA VAL A 339 -22.91 8.25 2.05
C VAL A 339 -24.06 9.15 2.49
N PRO A 340 -25.21 9.14 1.79
CA PRO A 340 -26.39 9.82 2.29
C PRO A 340 -26.79 9.16 3.61
N TYR A 341 -27.03 9.97 4.63
CA TYR A 341 -27.72 9.55 5.85
C TYR A 341 -29.08 10.23 5.90
N ARG A 342 -30.11 9.48 6.26
CA ARG A 342 -31.43 10.06 6.45
C ARG A 342 -31.41 10.75 7.80
N ALA A 343 -31.31 12.08 7.81
CA ALA A 343 -31.62 12.83 9.02
C ALA A 343 -33.04 12.41 9.43
N THR A 344 -33.19 11.77 10.58
CA THR A 344 -34.47 11.45 11.22
C THR A 344 -35.14 12.73 11.75
N GLY A 345 -35.18 13.76 10.91
CA GLY A 345 -35.95 14.99 11.09
C GLY A 345 -37.30 14.79 10.43
N GLY A 346 -38.16 14.02 11.09
CA GLY A 346 -39.50 13.74 10.64
C GLY A 346 -40.07 12.67 11.54
N THR A 347 -41.13 13.02 12.25
CA THR A 347 -42.06 12.15 12.97
C THR A 347 -42.67 11.13 12.02
N GLN A 348 -41.86 10.22 11.49
CA GLN A 348 -42.35 8.99 10.94
C GLN A 348 -42.80 8.19 12.15
N ARG A 349 -44.11 8.25 12.44
CA ARG A 349 -44.83 7.13 13.05
C ARG A 349 -44.68 5.93 12.11
N VAL A 350 -43.46 5.39 12.03
CA VAL A 350 -43.32 3.97 11.79
C VAL A 350 -44.04 3.39 12.99
N SER A 351 -45.16 2.72 12.73
CA SER A 351 -45.75 1.86 13.72
C SER A 351 -44.60 1.03 14.26
N LEU A 352 -44.18 1.32 15.49
CA LEU A 352 -43.31 0.48 16.28
C LEU A 352 -44.14 -0.77 16.58
N VAL A 353 -44.36 -1.60 15.56
CA VAL A 353 -44.06 -3.01 15.76
C VAL A 353 -42.56 -3.02 15.98
N LYS A 354 -42.19 -2.66 17.21
CA LYS A 354 -40.90 -2.93 17.82
C LYS A 354 -40.70 -4.39 17.47
N ALA A 355 -39.89 -4.68 16.45
CA ALA A 355 -39.31 -5.99 16.30
C ALA A 355 -38.73 -6.22 17.69
N ARG A 356 -39.39 -7.07 18.48
CA ARG A 356 -38.87 -7.44 19.78
C ARG A 356 -37.45 -7.86 19.43
N PRO A 357 -36.40 -7.21 19.96
CA PRO A 357 -35.06 -7.73 19.77
C PRO A 357 -35.18 -9.18 20.19
N GLY A 358 -35.11 -10.09 19.21
CA GLY A 358 -35.21 -11.51 19.49
C GLY A 358 -34.13 -11.71 20.52
N THR A 359 -34.52 -12.17 21.71
CA THR A 359 -33.55 -12.38 22.77
C THR A 359 -32.58 -13.41 22.22
N TYR A 360 -31.41 -12.98 21.75
CA TYR A 360 -30.41 -13.89 21.22
C TYR A 360 -29.94 -14.72 22.40
N THR A 361 -30.49 -15.91 22.52
CA THR A 361 -30.13 -16.85 23.58
C THR A 361 -29.07 -17.79 23.06
N TYR A 362 -28.28 -18.35 23.97
CA TYR A 362 -27.32 -19.39 23.65
C TYR A 362 -27.96 -20.54 22.87
N ALA A 363 -29.12 -21.04 23.32
CA ALA A 363 -29.82 -22.13 22.65
C ALA A 363 -30.28 -21.77 21.22
N GLY A 364 -30.82 -20.57 21.02
CA GLY A 364 -31.28 -20.12 19.71
C GLY A 364 -30.12 -19.99 18.72
N LEU A 365 -29.00 -19.41 19.16
CA LEU A 365 -27.82 -19.24 18.33
C LEU A 365 -27.09 -20.56 18.08
N ALA A 366 -27.02 -21.46 19.07
CA ALA A 366 -26.43 -22.79 18.90
C ALA A 366 -27.19 -23.62 17.86
N ALA A 367 -28.53 -23.61 17.92
CA ALA A 367 -29.35 -24.29 16.92
C ALA A 367 -29.18 -23.70 15.51
N GLU A 368 -29.03 -22.38 15.39
CA GLU A 368 -28.73 -21.73 14.12
C GLU A 368 -27.33 -22.11 13.58
N ALA A 369 -26.35 -22.18 14.47
CA ALA A 369 -24.99 -22.56 14.11
C ALA A 369 -24.91 -24.03 13.66
N GLU A 370 -25.70 -24.92 14.26
CA GLU A 370 -25.85 -26.31 13.78
C GLU A 370 -26.49 -26.37 12.40
N ARG A 371 -27.57 -25.61 12.15
CA ARG A 371 -28.21 -25.55 10.83
C ARG A 371 -27.26 -25.06 9.74
N ARG A 372 -26.40 -24.08 10.08
CA ARG A 372 -25.43 -23.49 9.16
C ARG A 372 -24.07 -24.17 9.17
N ALA A 373 -23.90 -25.26 9.93
CA ALA A 373 -22.62 -25.93 10.06
C ALA A 373 -22.18 -26.48 8.70
N VAL A 374 -21.03 -26.00 8.21
CA VAL A 374 -20.44 -26.50 6.97
C VAL A 374 -19.71 -27.81 7.28
N PRO A 375 -20.11 -28.96 6.68
CA PRO A 375 -19.44 -30.23 6.94
C PRO A 375 -17.95 -30.17 6.62
N GLN A 376 -17.10 -30.47 7.60
CA GLN A 376 -15.66 -30.54 7.38
C GLN A 376 -15.31 -31.88 6.72
N THR A 377 -15.23 -31.90 5.39
CA THR A 377 -14.95 -33.13 4.61
C THR A 377 -13.49 -33.59 4.63
N ARG A 378 -12.58 -32.81 5.24
CA ARG A 378 -11.16 -33.14 5.29
C ARG A 378 -10.58 -32.85 6.67
N PRO A 379 -9.63 -33.68 7.14
CA PRO A 379 -8.96 -33.40 8.38
C PRO A 379 -8.25 -32.05 8.29
N PRO A 380 -8.30 -31.25 9.37
CA PRO A 380 -7.55 -30.01 9.45
C PRO A 380 -6.06 -30.29 9.36
N ARG A 381 -5.33 -29.44 8.65
CA ARG A 381 -3.88 -29.52 8.64
C ARG A 381 -3.38 -29.17 10.05
N PRO A 382 -2.49 -29.97 10.66
CA PRO A 382 -1.95 -29.66 11.98
C PRO A 382 -1.27 -28.28 11.96
N GLU A 383 -1.63 -27.44 12.93
CA GLU A 383 -0.94 -26.18 13.22
C GLU A 383 -0.16 -26.35 14.52
N ALA A 384 1.08 -25.89 14.55
CA ALA A 384 1.94 -26.02 15.72
C ALA A 384 1.43 -25.13 16.86
N ASP A 385 1.55 -25.62 18.11
CA ASP A 385 1.18 -24.86 19.29
C ASP A 385 2.26 -23.80 19.59
N VAL A 386 1.87 -22.52 19.62
CA VAL A 386 2.77 -21.40 19.92
C VAL A 386 3.44 -21.50 21.30
N ARG A 387 2.90 -22.31 22.21
CA ARG A 387 3.54 -22.60 23.51
C ARG A 387 4.82 -23.42 23.36
N GLU A 388 4.82 -24.34 22.41
CA GLU A 388 5.90 -25.30 22.19
C GLU A 388 6.89 -24.80 21.13
N VAL A 389 6.41 -23.98 20.18
CA VAL A 389 7.24 -23.46 19.09
C VAL A 389 7.23 -21.93 19.03
N PRO A 390 8.29 -21.31 18.49
CA PRO A 390 8.27 -19.88 18.23
C PRO A 390 7.20 -19.51 17.19
N TRP A 391 6.68 -18.27 17.27
CA TRP A 391 5.55 -17.79 16.47
C TRP A 391 5.71 -17.97 14.96
N TRP A 392 6.95 -17.91 14.44
CA TRP A 392 7.23 -18.04 13.00
C TRP A 392 7.05 -19.48 12.46
N ARG A 393 6.99 -20.49 13.35
CA ARG A 393 6.60 -21.87 13.01
C ARG A 393 5.09 -22.06 12.95
N VAL A 394 4.32 -21.15 13.53
CA VAL A 394 2.86 -21.15 13.45
C VAL A 394 2.45 -20.52 12.12
N ARG A 395 1.81 -21.31 11.26
CA ARG A 395 1.54 -20.94 9.86
C ARG A 395 0.65 -19.71 9.75
N SER A 396 -0.41 -19.64 10.56
CA SER A 396 -1.39 -18.55 10.56
C SER A 396 -0.74 -17.25 11.04
N LEU A 397 0.12 -17.29 12.07
CA LEU A 397 0.90 -16.12 12.49
C LEU A 397 1.88 -15.67 11.41
N ARG A 398 2.59 -16.61 10.76
CA ARG A 398 3.49 -16.29 9.66
C ARG A 398 2.77 -15.67 8.46
N ALA A 399 1.56 -16.14 8.14
CA ALA A 399 0.76 -15.60 7.04
C ALA A 399 0.37 -14.12 7.26
N MET A 400 0.23 -13.68 8.52
CA MET A 400 -0.07 -12.28 8.84
C MET A 400 1.13 -11.33 8.74
N THR A 401 2.35 -11.86 8.83
CA THR A 401 3.55 -11.05 9.06
C THR A 401 4.27 -10.59 7.79
N SER A 402 3.70 -10.84 6.60
CA SER A 402 4.34 -10.58 5.28
C SER A 402 5.67 -11.33 5.06
N VAL A 403 5.93 -12.38 5.84
CA VAL A 403 7.18 -13.16 5.77
C VAL A 403 7.32 -13.89 4.43
N HIS A 404 6.23 -14.39 3.87
CA HIS A 404 6.30 -15.12 2.59
C HIS A 404 6.69 -14.17 1.46
N GLU A 405 6.10 -12.99 1.41
CA GLU A 405 6.41 -11.95 0.44
C GLU A 405 7.86 -11.48 0.55
N LEU A 406 8.37 -11.33 1.80
CA LEU A 406 9.78 -11.05 2.03
C LEU A 406 10.68 -12.18 1.54
N LEU A 407 10.36 -13.44 1.85
CA LEU A 407 11.14 -14.60 1.44
C LEU A 407 11.18 -14.74 -0.08
N PHE A 408 10.05 -14.57 -0.76
CA PHE A 408 10.00 -14.56 -2.23
C PHE A 408 10.83 -13.42 -2.81
N GLY A 409 10.80 -12.23 -2.18
CA GLY A 409 11.69 -11.13 -2.55
C GLY A 409 13.17 -11.49 -2.39
N LEU A 410 13.56 -12.10 -1.27
CA LEU A 410 14.95 -12.51 -1.01
C LEU A 410 15.42 -13.61 -1.96
N ILE A 411 14.59 -14.62 -2.23
CA ILE A 411 14.86 -15.65 -3.26
C ILE A 411 15.01 -14.98 -4.62
N GLY A 412 14.16 -14.00 -4.93
CA GLY A 412 14.31 -13.15 -6.11
C GLY A 412 15.67 -12.45 -6.14
N CYS A 413 16.13 -11.84 -5.04
CA CYS A 413 17.44 -11.19 -4.97
C CYS A 413 18.58 -12.19 -5.25
N VAL A 414 18.53 -13.39 -4.66
CA VAL A 414 19.55 -14.42 -4.88
C VAL A 414 19.52 -14.90 -6.33
N ALA A 415 18.35 -15.18 -6.88
CA ALA A 415 18.21 -15.59 -8.28
C ALA A 415 18.74 -14.51 -9.24
N PHE A 416 18.42 -13.24 -9.00
CA PHE A 416 18.96 -12.12 -9.78
C PHE A 416 20.46 -11.94 -9.61
N GLY A 417 20.99 -12.13 -8.39
CA GLY A 417 22.42 -12.10 -8.14
C GLY A 417 23.16 -13.23 -8.86
N LEU A 418 22.59 -14.44 -8.88
CA LEU A 418 23.16 -15.58 -9.62
C LEU A 418 23.11 -15.35 -11.13
N VAL A 419 22.03 -14.77 -11.66
CA VAL A 419 21.95 -14.37 -13.07
C VAL A 419 22.99 -13.29 -13.38
N ALA A 420 23.17 -12.31 -12.49
CA ALA A 420 24.20 -11.28 -12.65
C ALA A 420 25.63 -11.88 -12.64
N LEU A 421 25.89 -12.84 -11.76
CA LEU A 421 27.19 -13.52 -11.63
C LEU A 421 27.48 -14.50 -12.75
N ALA A 422 26.46 -15.18 -13.28
CA ALA A 422 26.60 -16.10 -14.39
C ALA A 422 26.93 -15.38 -15.70
N GLY A 423 26.77 -14.04 -15.75
CA GLY A 423 27.05 -13.21 -16.91
C GLY A 423 26.51 -13.79 -18.22
N PRO A 424 25.24 -14.24 -18.28
CA PRO A 424 24.71 -14.79 -19.51
C PRO A 424 24.80 -13.72 -20.60
N GLU A 425 25.51 -14.04 -21.68
CA GLU A 425 25.84 -13.12 -22.78
C GLU A 425 24.58 -12.46 -23.38
N ASP A 426 23.43 -13.13 -23.27
CA ASP A 426 22.15 -12.69 -23.81
C ASP A 426 21.35 -11.72 -22.90
N VAL A 427 21.79 -11.42 -21.67
CA VAL A 427 21.03 -10.60 -20.73
C VAL A 427 21.71 -9.26 -20.48
N SER A 428 21.18 -8.20 -21.11
CA SER A 428 21.70 -6.84 -20.92
C SER A 428 21.83 -6.47 -19.44
N THR A 429 22.98 -5.91 -19.08
CA THR A 429 23.33 -5.45 -17.73
C THR A 429 22.25 -4.56 -17.11
N VAL A 430 21.59 -3.74 -17.93
CA VAL A 430 20.57 -2.81 -17.45
C VAL A 430 19.26 -3.55 -17.07
N GLN A 431 18.89 -4.64 -17.75
CA GLN A 431 17.73 -5.47 -17.33
C GLN A 431 17.98 -6.09 -15.95
N ILE A 432 19.20 -6.59 -15.74
CA ILE A 432 19.64 -7.17 -14.46
C ILE A 432 19.48 -6.14 -13.33
N TYR A 433 19.98 -4.91 -13.53
CA TYR A 433 19.84 -3.85 -12.52
C TYR A 433 18.41 -3.34 -12.34
N GLY A 434 17.63 -3.25 -13.42
CA GLY A 434 16.25 -2.79 -13.38
C GLY A 434 15.33 -3.72 -12.60
N PHE A 435 15.36 -5.02 -12.93
CA PHE A 435 14.62 -6.02 -12.17
C PHE A 435 15.18 -6.22 -10.78
N GLY A 436 16.52 -6.22 -10.63
CA GLY A 436 17.17 -6.25 -9.32
C GLY A 436 16.68 -5.14 -8.39
N GLY A 437 16.57 -3.91 -8.90
CA GLY A 437 16.04 -2.77 -8.15
C GLY A 437 14.59 -2.95 -7.69
N LEU A 438 13.71 -3.50 -8.54
CA LEU A 438 12.32 -3.79 -8.17
C LEU A 438 12.23 -4.86 -7.09
N VAL A 439 13.03 -5.92 -7.21
CA VAL A 439 13.08 -7.01 -6.24
C VAL A 439 13.61 -6.50 -4.90
N VAL A 440 14.68 -5.71 -4.90
CA VAL A 440 15.21 -5.05 -3.69
C VAL A 440 14.16 -4.12 -3.07
N ALA A 441 13.47 -3.29 -3.85
CA ALA A 441 12.42 -2.41 -3.35
C ALA A 441 11.26 -3.20 -2.71
N SER A 442 10.88 -4.34 -3.30
CA SER A 442 9.89 -5.27 -2.74
C SER A 442 10.36 -5.85 -1.40
N VAL A 443 11.61 -6.33 -1.32
CA VAL A 443 12.24 -6.83 -0.09
C VAL A 443 12.23 -5.76 0.99
N LEU A 444 12.63 -4.52 0.68
CA LEU A 444 12.65 -3.42 1.63
C LEU A 444 11.24 -3.08 2.12
N PHE A 445 10.25 -3.03 1.22
CA PHE A 445 8.86 -2.76 1.59
C PHE A 445 8.26 -3.84 2.50
N HIS A 446 8.44 -5.12 2.14
CA HIS A 446 7.93 -6.24 2.92
C HIS A 446 8.71 -6.46 4.22
N GLY A 447 10.02 -6.19 4.22
CA GLY A 447 10.87 -6.18 5.41
C GLY A 447 10.45 -5.09 6.39
N PHE A 448 10.24 -3.86 5.91
CA PHE A 448 9.70 -2.78 6.72
C PHE A 448 8.33 -3.16 7.30
N ARG A 449 7.40 -3.67 6.48
CA ARG A 449 6.06 -4.07 6.94
C ARG A 449 6.12 -5.21 7.97
N LEU A 450 7.00 -6.20 7.77
CA LEU A 450 7.25 -7.27 8.73
C LEU A 450 7.73 -6.68 10.06
N LEU A 451 8.69 -5.75 10.04
CA LEU A 451 9.29 -5.19 11.25
C LEU A 451 8.33 -4.25 12.00
N THR A 452 7.59 -3.40 11.29
CA THR A 452 6.76 -2.37 11.93
C THR A 452 5.37 -2.85 12.31
N VAL A 453 4.82 -3.85 11.61
CA VAL A 453 3.44 -4.29 11.81
C VAL A 453 3.34 -5.78 12.04
N GLY A 454 3.93 -6.59 11.16
CA GLY A 454 3.78 -8.05 11.22
C GLY A 454 4.29 -8.65 12.53
N ARG A 455 5.57 -8.46 12.83
CA ARG A 455 6.24 -9.03 13.99
C ARG A 455 5.64 -8.55 15.31
N PRO A 456 5.35 -7.25 15.54
CA PRO A 456 4.69 -6.81 16.76
C PRO A 456 3.33 -7.49 17.00
N ILE A 457 2.48 -7.60 15.98
CA ILE A 457 1.18 -8.29 16.09
C ILE A 457 1.37 -9.78 16.41
N ALA A 458 2.26 -10.46 15.69
CA ALA A 458 2.49 -11.89 15.94
C ALA A 458 3.04 -12.17 17.34
N LEU A 459 3.91 -11.30 17.85
CA LEU A 459 4.40 -11.38 19.23
C LEU A 459 3.30 -11.09 20.25
N LEU A 460 2.43 -10.11 19.99
CA LEU A 460 1.28 -9.79 20.82
C LEU A 460 0.34 -10.99 20.91
N PHE A 461 -0.03 -11.59 19.78
CA PHE A 461 -0.89 -12.78 19.75
C PHE A 461 -0.22 -14.00 20.39
N ALA A 462 1.08 -14.22 20.16
CA ALA A 462 1.81 -15.30 20.81
C ALA A 462 1.87 -15.13 22.33
N ARG A 463 2.03 -13.90 22.81
CA ARG A 463 1.99 -13.57 24.24
C ARG A 463 0.60 -13.79 24.82
N ALA A 464 -0.43 -13.26 24.17
CA ALA A 464 -1.83 -13.43 24.55
C ALA A 464 -2.21 -14.93 24.66
N ALA A 465 -1.80 -15.75 23.69
CA ALA A 465 -2.02 -17.19 23.70
C ALA A 465 -1.28 -17.92 24.83
N LYS A 466 -0.12 -17.41 25.27
CA LYS A 466 0.68 -17.95 26.39
C LYS A 466 0.24 -17.43 27.74
N ALA A 467 -0.66 -16.45 27.81
CA ALA A 467 -1.08 -15.86 29.07
C ALA A 467 -1.59 -16.96 30.03
N PRO A 468 -1.17 -16.95 31.31
CA PRO A 468 -1.46 -18.05 32.23
C PRO A 468 -2.95 -18.11 32.61
N VAL A 469 -3.61 -16.96 32.67
CA VAL A 469 -5.02 -16.84 33.05
C VAL A 469 -5.90 -17.14 31.84
N ALA A 470 -6.63 -18.26 31.93
CA ALA A 470 -7.71 -18.60 31.01
C ALA A 470 -9.04 -18.18 31.63
N VAL A 471 -9.87 -17.50 30.83
CA VAL A 471 -11.25 -17.18 31.20
C VAL A 471 -12.15 -18.10 30.37
N PRO A 472 -12.76 -19.12 30.98
CA PRO A 472 -13.66 -19.99 30.24
C PRO A 472 -14.89 -19.20 29.80
N LYS A 473 -15.36 -19.46 28.59
CA LYS A 473 -16.62 -18.95 28.04
C LYS A 473 -17.31 -20.05 27.24
N ARG A 474 -18.63 -19.99 27.14
CA ARG A 474 -19.36 -20.78 26.15
C ARG A 474 -19.33 -20.02 24.82
N TYR A 475 -19.24 -20.73 23.71
CA TYR A 475 -19.20 -20.12 22.38
C TYR A 475 -20.23 -20.72 21.45
N VAL A 476 -20.60 -19.92 20.46
CA VAL A 476 -21.32 -20.34 19.26
C VAL A 476 -20.58 -19.78 18.04
N LEU A 477 -20.26 -20.64 17.07
CA LEU A 477 -19.54 -20.28 15.86
C LEU A 477 -20.51 -19.96 14.73
N LEU A 478 -20.48 -18.73 14.23
CA LEU A 478 -21.36 -18.26 13.16
C LEU A 478 -20.58 -17.59 12.02
N PRO A 479 -21.08 -17.67 10.77
CA PRO A 479 -20.60 -16.81 9.70
C PRO A 479 -21.01 -15.36 9.91
N ASP A 480 -20.09 -14.42 9.69
CA ASP A 480 -20.46 -13.01 9.52
C ASP A 480 -21.30 -12.88 8.23
N PRO A 481 -22.56 -12.44 8.33
CA PRO A 481 -23.51 -12.44 7.21
C PRO A 481 -23.05 -11.62 5.98
N TYR A 482 -22.14 -10.66 6.15
CA TYR A 482 -21.64 -9.83 5.03
C TYR A 482 -20.17 -10.09 4.65
N GLY A 483 -19.39 -10.59 5.60
CA GLY A 483 -17.96 -10.82 5.45
C GLY A 483 -17.58 -12.28 5.17
N GLY A 484 -18.46 -13.23 5.51
CA GLY A 484 -18.17 -14.67 5.44
C GLY A 484 -17.04 -15.11 6.38
N LEU A 485 -16.58 -14.24 7.27
CA LEU A 485 -15.56 -14.56 8.26
C LEU A 485 -16.19 -15.35 9.41
N PRO A 486 -15.48 -16.33 9.98
CA PRO A 486 -15.95 -17.01 11.18
C PRO A 486 -15.94 -16.07 12.39
N VAL A 487 -17.02 -16.05 13.15
CA VAL A 487 -17.17 -15.23 14.37
C VAL A 487 -17.59 -16.14 15.51
N LEU A 488 -16.89 -16.04 16.64
CA LEU A 488 -17.32 -16.64 17.90
C LEU A 488 -18.22 -15.67 18.64
N VAL A 489 -19.47 -16.06 18.89
CA VAL A 489 -20.36 -15.41 19.85
C VAL A 489 -20.11 -16.04 21.22
N LEU A 490 -19.77 -15.22 22.21
CA LEU A 490 -19.30 -15.67 23.51
C LEU A 490 -20.36 -15.41 24.59
N PHE A 491 -20.47 -16.33 25.54
CA PHE A 491 -21.47 -16.37 26.60
C PHE A 491 -20.84 -16.70 27.95
N PRO A 492 -21.54 -16.43 29.07
CA PRO A 492 -21.06 -16.78 30.40
C PRO A 492 -20.73 -18.27 30.51
N ALA A 493 -19.67 -18.62 31.24
CA ALA A 493 -19.21 -20.00 31.37
C ALA A 493 -20.23 -20.93 32.05
N HIS A 494 -20.96 -20.40 33.05
CA HIS A 494 -21.80 -21.19 33.97
C HIS A 494 -23.28 -20.79 33.95
N GLY A 495 -23.82 -20.42 32.78
CA GLY A 495 -25.23 -20.06 32.69
C GLY A 495 -26.09 -20.99 31.84
N GLY A 496 -27.32 -20.57 31.60
CA GLY A 496 -28.38 -21.40 31.04
C GLY A 496 -28.47 -21.35 29.51
N PRO A 497 -29.44 -22.07 28.92
CA PRO A 497 -29.77 -21.98 27.50
C PRO A 497 -30.27 -20.59 27.09
N ASP A 498 -30.85 -19.84 28.03
CA ASP A 498 -31.45 -18.52 27.82
C ASP A 498 -30.47 -17.34 28.00
N ASP A 499 -29.19 -17.65 28.24
CA ASP A 499 -28.15 -16.65 28.43
C ASP A 499 -27.98 -15.79 27.18
N ARG A 500 -27.71 -14.50 27.42
CA ARG A 500 -27.42 -13.53 26.37
C ARG A 500 -25.93 -13.53 26.02
N PRO A 501 -25.58 -13.15 24.78
CA PRO A 501 -24.19 -13.00 24.40
C PRO A 501 -23.52 -11.89 25.20
N GLU A 502 -22.31 -12.17 25.68
CA GLU A 502 -21.44 -11.21 26.36
C GLU A 502 -20.52 -10.50 25.38
N ALA A 503 -20.11 -11.16 24.29
CA ALA A 503 -19.15 -10.60 23.35
C ALA A 503 -19.08 -11.34 22.01
N LEU A 504 -18.31 -10.77 21.08
CA LEU A 504 -17.94 -11.34 19.80
C LEU A 504 -16.43 -11.38 19.63
N LEU A 505 -15.95 -12.42 18.97
CA LEU A 505 -14.56 -12.55 18.56
C LEU A 505 -14.47 -13.02 17.09
N PRO A 506 -14.30 -12.08 16.13
CA PRO A 506 -14.02 -12.43 14.75
C PRO A 506 -12.69 -13.18 14.63
N LEU A 507 -12.69 -14.31 13.94
CA LEU A 507 -11.52 -15.16 13.77
C LEU A 507 -10.90 -15.02 12.38
N LEU A 508 -9.58 -15.17 12.32
CA LEU A 508 -8.88 -15.40 11.08
C LEU A 508 -9.17 -16.82 10.60
N PRO A 509 -9.58 -17.01 9.33
CA PRO A 509 -9.86 -18.33 8.81
C PRO A 509 -8.56 -19.17 8.78
N PRO A 510 -8.53 -20.34 9.44
CA PRO A 510 -7.34 -21.21 9.45
C PRO A 510 -7.10 -21.91 8.10
N GLY A 511 -8.12 -21.95 7.25
CA GLY A 511 -8.09 -22.55 5.93
C GLY A 511 -7.57 -21.62 4.82
N PRO A 512 -7.24 -22.16 3.63
CA PRO A 512 -6.88 -21.35 2.48
C PRO A 512 -8.06 -20.49 2.01
N ALA A 513 -7.81 -19.44 1.22
CA ALA A 513 -8.85 -18.52 0.73
C ALA A 513 -10.02 -19.21 0.01
N LYS A 514 -9.77 -20.35 -0.67
CA LYS A 514 -10.82 -21.15 -1.33
C LYS A 514 -11.67 -21.98 -0.36
N ARG A 515 -11.21 -22.19 0.88
CA ARG A 515 -11.85 -23.01 1.92
C ARG A 515 -11.59 -22.41 3.31
N PRO A 516 -12.11 -21.21 3.60
CA PRO A 516 -11.79 -20.47 4.82
C PRO A 516 -12.24 -21.19 6.11
N TRP A 517 -13.28 -22.02 6.01
CA TRP A 517 -13.86 -22.79 7.10
C TRP A 517 -13.05 -24.03 7.51
N GLN A 518 -12.06 -24.43 6.71
CA GLN A 518 -11.28 -25.63 6.97
C GLN A 518 -10.39 -25.44 8.21
N GLY A 519 -10.64 -26.24 9.25
CA GLY A 519 -9.88 -26.23 10.51
C GLY A 519 -10.39 -25.30 11.59
N LEU A 520 -11.63 -24.82 11.45
CA LEU A 520 -12.42 -24.30 12.57
C LEU A 520 -12.81 -25.44 13.55
N PRO A 521 -13.32 -25.12 14.75
CA PRO A 521 -13.79 -26.12 15.71
C PRO A 521 -14.75 -27.13 15.09
N SER A 522 -14.71 -28.36 15.60
CA SER A 522 -15.57 -29.44 15.09
C SER A 522 -17.03 -29.24 15.48
N ALA A 523 -17.27 -28.74 16.69
CA ALA A 523 -18.59 -28.36 17.16
C ALA A 523 -18.92 -26.90 16.78
N SER A 524 -20.17 -26.65 16.39
CA SER A 524 -20.69 -25.31 16.13
C SER A 524 -20.95 -24.52 17.42
N ALA A 525 -21.06 -25.20 18.56
CA ALA A 525 -21.16 -24.61 19.90
C ALA A 525 -20.38 -25.44 20.93
N GLY A 526 -19.87 -24.80 21.97
CA GLY A 526 -19.08 -25.47 23.00
C GLY A 526 -18.45 -24.52 24.01
N THR A 527 -17.31 -24.92 24.58
CA THR A 527 -16.52 -24.09 25.50
C THR A 527 -15.21 -23.63 24.86
N ALA A 528 -14.82 -22.40 25.17
CA ALA A 528 -13.59 -21.77 24.72
C ALA A 528 -12.86 -21.16 25.92
N ASP A 529 -11.55 -21.41 26.00
CA ASP A 529 -10.68 -20.73 26.94
C ASP A 529 -10.14 -19.45 26.30
N LEU A 530 -10.52 -18.30 26.84
CA LEU A 530 -10.06 -17.01 26.35
C LEU A 530 -8.82 -16.56 27.13
N ARG A 531 -7.73 -16.23 26.42
CA ARG A 531 -6.45 -15.79 27.00
C ARG A 531 -6.02 -14.43 26.46
N GLY A 532 -5.19 -13.70 27.20
CA GLY A 532 -4.62 -12.42 26.77
C GLY A 532 -5.33 -11.16 27.23
N TRP A 533 -6.21 -11.24 28.23
CA TRP A 533 -7.01 -10.09 28.72
C TRP A 533 -6.22 -8.86 29.18
N LEU A 534 -4.95 -9.04 29.56
CA LEU A 534 -4.05 -7.96 29.96
C LEU A 534 -3.35 -7.30 28.76
N ASP A 535 -3.29 -7.99 27.62
CA ASP A 535 -2.72 -7.45 26.40
C ASP A 535 -3.77 -6.55 25.73
N ARG A 536 -3.35 -5.33 25.39
CA ARG A 536 -4.23 -4.30 24.84
C ARG A 536 -3.78 -3.97 23.42
N SER A 537 -4.73 -3.75 22.53
CA SER A 537 -4.46 -3.17 21.23
C SER A 537 -4.06 -1.70 21.41
N ASP A 538 -3.55 -1.08 20.35
CA ASP A 538 -3.23 0.35 20.35
C ASP A 538 -4.46 1.24 20.63
N ASP A 539 -5.67 0.72 20.40
CA ASP A 539 -6.96 1.36 20.70
C ASP A 539 -7.45 1.08 22.13
N GLY A 540 -6.67 0.35 22.93
CA GLY A 540 -7.01 0.02 24.32
C GLY A 540 -7.99 -1.15 24.50
N GLY A 541 -8.47 -1.75 23.39
CA GLY A 541 -9.32 -2.96 23.43
C GLY A 541 -8.50 -4.20 23.82
N PRO A 542 -9.06 -5.17 24.56
CA PRO A 542 -8.34 -6.38 24.92
C PRO A 542 -8.06 -7.26 23.70
N VAL A 543 -6.84 -7.78 23.61
CA VAL A 543 -6.40 -8.68 22.54
C VAL A 543 -6.53 -10.12 23.04
N VAL A 544 -7.69 -10.71 22.76
CA VAL A 544 -8.05 -12.02 23.27
C VAL A 544 -7.85 -13.09 22.20
N VAL A 545 -7.24 -14.20 22.60
CA VAL A 545 -7.05 -15.38 21.76
C VAL A 545 -7.89 -16.52 22.31
N ALA A 546 -8.68 -17.16 21.45
CA ALA A 546 -9.56 -18.26 21.84
C ALA A 546 -8.84 -19.61 21.70
N ARG A 547 -9.04 -20.48 22.69
CA ARG A 547 -8.58 -21.86 22.64
C ARG A 547 -9.76 -22.82 22.74
N ILE A 548 -9.92 -23.67 21.74
CA ILE A 548 -11.03 -24.62 21.61
C ILE A 548 -10.43 -25.96 21.18
N GLU A 549 -10.82 -27.06 21.84
CA GLU A 549 -10.32 -28.42 21.53
C GLU A 549 -8.77 -28.49 21.52
N GLY A 550 -8.12 -27.80 22.47
CA GLY A 550 -6.65 -27.72 22.58
C GLY A 550 -5.97 -26.81 21.55
N ARG A 551 -6.69 -26.31 20.53
CA ARG A 551 -6.16 -25.48 19.44
C ARG A 551 -6.37 -24.01 19.66
N THR A 552 -5.44 -23.21 19.15
CA THR A 552 -5.46 -21.75 19.28
C THR A 552 -6.04 -21.13 18.00
N TYR A 553 -7.01 -20.24 18.17
CA TYR A 553 -7.67 -19.49 17.09
C TYR A 553 -7.31 -18.01 17.18
N TRP A 554 -6.82 -17.46 16.06
CA TRP A 554 -6.27 -16.10 16.02
C TRP A 554 -7.37 -15.09 15.71
N PRO A 555 -7.46 -13.98 16.46
CA PRO A 555 -8.45 -12.94 16.21
C PRO A 555 -8.14 -12.17 14.91
N ALA A 556 -9.18 -11.89 14.13
CA ALA A 556 -9.10 -10.99 12.97
C ALA A 556 -9.32 -9.53 13.35
N GLU A 557 -10.12 -9.30 14.40
CA GLU A 557 -10.42 -8.00 14.99
C GLU A 557 -10.34 -8.11 16.53
N PRO A 558 -10.21 -7.00 17.27
CA PRO A 558 -10.21 -7.03 18.74
C PRO A 558 -11.46 -7.68 19.32
N TYR A 559 -11.40 -8.07 20.59
CA TYR A 559 -12.56 -8.57 21.32
C TYR A 559 -13.61 -7.46 21.47
N LEU A 560 -14.87 -7.77 21.11
CA LEU A 560 -15.97 -6.80 21.09
C LEU A 560 -17.03 -7.18 22.12
N GLU A 561 -17.22 -6.38 23.15
CA GLU A 561 -18.27 -6.62 24.15
C GLU A 561 -19.67 -6.43 23.55
N SER A 562 -20.68 -7.15 24.01
CA SER A 562 -22.04 -7.16 23.41
C SER A 562 -22.76 -5.82 23.49
N GLY A 563 -22.33 -4.93 24.39
CA GLY A 563 -22.78 -3.55 24.48
C GLY A 563 -22.06 -2.57 23.53
N GLU A 564 -20.96 -2.98 22.91
CA GLU A 564 -20.25 -2.16 21.93
C GLU A 564 -21.01 -2.16 20.60
N GLY A 565 -20.97 -1.01 19.92
CA GLY A 565 -21.74 -0.82 18.69
C GLY A 565 -21.46 -1.89 17.63
N ASP A 566 -20.21 -2.36 17.50
CA ASP A 566 -19.85 -3.42 16.56
C ASP A 566 -20.56 -4.75 16.83
N ALA A 567 -20.69 -5.13 18.09
CA ALA A 567 -21.41 -6.32 18.49
C ALA A 567 -22.92 -6.19 18.31
N VAL A 568 -23.50 -5.05 18.74
CA VAL A 568 -24.93 -4.77 18.55
C VAL A 568 -25.32 -4.88 17.07
N ALA A 569 -24.55 -4.24 16.19
CA ALA A 569 -24.85 -4.29 14.76
C ALA A 569 -24.62 -5.65 14.13
N PHE A 570 -23.77 -6.52 14.70
CA PHE A 570 -23.66 -7.90 14.24
C PHE A 570 -24.94 -8.67 14.58
N PHE A 571 -25.45 -8.54 15.80
CA PHE A 571 -26.70 -9.19 16.20
C PHE A 571 -27.90 -8.68 15.41
N GLU A 572 -28.03 -7.37 15.20
CA GLU A 572 -29.07 -6.80 14.33
C GLU A 572 -29.05 -7.39 12.91
N ARG A 573 -27.84 -7.56 12.34
CA ARG A 573 -27.67 -8.19 11.03
C ARG A 573 -28.07 -9.65 11.03
N LEU A 574 -27.70 -10.38 12.07
CA LEU A 574 -28.05 -11.79 12.23
C LEU A 574 -29.58 -11.99 12.34
N GLY A 575 -30.29 -11.06 13.01
CA GLY A 575 -31.76 -11.06 13.07
C GLY A 575 -32.44 -10.74 11.75
N ALA A 576 -31.87 -9.82 10.96
CA ALA A 576 -32.43 -9.43 9.67
C ALA A 576 -32.39 -10.58 8.64
N ASP A 577 -31.30 -11.36 8.61
CA ASP A 577 -31.18 -12.50 7.70
C ASP A 577 -32.14 -13.64 8.08
N GLY A 578 -32.32 -13.92 9.37
CA GLY A 578 -33.26 -14.96 9.81
C GLY A 578 -34.72 -14.67 9.44
N GLN A 579 -35.11 -13.39 9.38
CA GLN A 579 -36.46 -13.00 8.92
C GLN A 579 -36.61 -13.08 7.40
N ALA A 580 -35.56 -12.78 6.63
CA ALA A 580 -35.59 -12.88 5.18
C ALA A 580 -35.69 -14.33 4.71
N GLU A 581 -35.06 -15.26 5.43
CA GLU A 581 -35.09 -16.70 5.14
C GLU A 581 -36.48 -17.30 5.45
N ALA A 582 -37.09 -16.90 6.57
CA ALA A 582 -38.46 -17.28 6.94
C ALA A 582 -39.51 -16.82 5.90
N LEU A 583 -39.42 -15.58 5.42
CA LEU A 583 -40.33 -15.02 4.40
C LEU A 583 -40.13 -15.60 2.99
N SER A 584 -39.04 -16.33 2.75
CA SER A 584 -38.77 -17.04 1.49
C SER A 584 -39.25 -18.50 1.50
N SER A 585 -39.68 -19.00 2.67
CA SER A 585 -40.05 -20.39 2.90
C SER A 585 -41.57 -20.62 2.94
N ASP A 586 -42.33 -19.52 3.01
CA ASP A 586 -43.76 -19.42 2.78
C ASP A 586 -44.03 -19.01 1.32
#